data_AF-A0A7X7FR94-F1
#
_entry.id   AF-A0A7X7FR94-F1
#
_cell.length_a   1.000
_cell.length_b   1.000
_cell.length_c   1.000
_cell.angle_alpha   90.00
_cell.angle_beta   90.00
_cell.angle_gamma   90.00
#
_symmetry.space_group_name_H-M   'P 1'
#
loop_
_entity.id
_entity.type
_entity.pdbx_description
1 polymer ?
#
loop_
_entity_poly.entity_id
_entity_poly.type
_entity_poly.pdbx_seq_one_letter_code
_entity_poly.pdbx_strand_id
1 'polypeptide(L)'
;GYFQPEPKSIAEEPLGPNDVHLYKSPGHRQDWINCIRSRKRPICDVAIGASSVTVCHLSNIAYWLGRPIKWDPEKREIVGDSEASRWIDRPKRAPWRL
;
A
#
# COMPACT_ATOMS: atom_id res chain seq x y z
N GLY A 1 18.37 -12.80 -6.71
CA GLY A 1 17.07 -13.47 -6.91
C GLY A 1 16.69 -13.29 -8.35
N TYR A 2 16.26 -14.36 -9.01
CA TYR A 2 15.78 -14.29 -10.39
C TYR A 2 14.26 -14.24 -10.36
N PHE A 3 13.66 -13.31 -11.09
CA PHE A 3 12.20 -13.24 -11.23
C PHE A 3 11.70 -14.48 -11.97
N GLN A 4 10.73 -15.20 -11.38
CA GLN A 4 10.13 -16.43 -11.93
C GLN A 4 8.63 -16.45 -11.54
N PRO A 5 7.72 -16.05 -12.43
CA PRO A 5 6.28 -16.08 -12.13
C PRO A 5 5.66 -17.45 -12.43
N GLU A 6 4.55 -17.74 -11.75
CA GLU A 6 3.68 -18.88 -12.03
C GLU A 6 2.23 -18.38 -12.13
N PRO A 7 1.54 -18.57 -13.27
CA PRO A 7 2.03 -19.11 -14.54
C PRO A 7 3.11 -18.25 -15.22
N LYS A 8 4.00 -18.90 -15.99
CA LYS A 8 5.11 -18.23 -16.71
C LYS A 8 4.66 -17.10 -17.63
N SER A 9 3.46 -17.22 -18.22
CA SER A 9 2.88 -16.24 -19.14
C SER A 9 2.75 -14.84 -18.54
N ILE A 10 2.69 -14.71 -17.21
CA ILE A 10 2.64 -13.40 -16.52
C ILE A 10 3.91 -12.57 -16.78
N ALA A 11 5.07 -13.20 -17.01
CA ALA A 11 6.29 -12.46 -17.37
C ALA A 11 6.27 -11.91 -18.80
N GLU A 12 5.44 -12.48 -19.67
CA GLU A 12 5.50 -12.28 -21.12
C GLU A 12 4.42 -11.30 -21.62
N GLU A 13 3.37 -11.08 -20.82
CA GLU A 13 2.31 -10.14 -21.14
C GLU A 13 2.82 -8.69 -21.04
N PRO A 14 2.91 -7.95 -22.16
CA PRO A 14 3.36 -6.56 -22.12
C PRO A 14 2.27 -5.66 -21.55
N LEU A 15 2.69 -4.55 -20.93
CA LEU A 15 1.75 -3.49 -20.55
C LEU A 15 1.03 -2.96 -21.79
N GLY A 16 -0.29 -2.84 -21.69
CA GLY A 16 -1.13 -2.22 -22.69
C GLY A 16 -0.91 -0.70 -22.78
N PRO A 17 -1.41 -0.06 -23.85
CA PRO A 17 -1.24 1.38 -24.05
C PRO A 17 -1.92 2.24 -22.98
N ASN A 18 -2.93 1.71 -22.28
CA ASN A 18 -3.71 2.40 -21.26
C ASN A 18 -3.27 2.06 -19.83
N ASP A 19 -2.26 1.20 -19.66
CA ASP A 19 -1.78 0.83 -18.33
C ASP A 19 -0.95 1.95 -17.70
N VAL A 20 -0.68 1.84 -16.40
CA VAL A 20 0.19 2.77 -15.69
C VAL A 20 1.65 2.50 -16.07
N HIS A 21 2.24 3.39 -16.87
CA HIS A 21 3.65 3.34 -17.26
C HIS A 21 4.52 4.12 -16.27
N LEU A 22 5.09 3.43 -15.28
CA LEU A 22 6.04 4.03 -14.36
C LEU A 22 7.38 4.32 -15.07
N TYR A 23 8.05 5.41 -14.67
CA TYR A 23 9.39 5.68 -15.16
C TYR A 23 10.38 4.65 -14.63
N LYS A 24 11.46 4.42 -15.38
CA LYS A 24 12.54 3.52 -14.96
C LYS A 24 13.29 4.11 -13.76
N SER A 25 13.05 3.55 -12.58
CA SER A 25 13.75 3.96 -11.36
C SER A 25 15.21 3.46 -11.38
N PRO A 26 16.19 4.30 -11.02
CA PRO A 26 17.57 3.87 -10.78
C PRO A 26 17.76 3.15 -9.43
N GLY A 27 16.66 2.78 -8.76
CA GLY A 27 16.61 2.25 -7.39
C GLY A 27 16.16 3.31 -6.39
N HIS A 28 15.42 2.90 -5.34
CA HIS A 28 14.74 3.82 -4.39
C HIS A 28 15.66 4.89 -3.80
N ARG A 29 16.91 4.55 -3.47
CA ARG A 29 17.87 5.50 -2.89
C ARG A 29 18.23 6.63 -3.85
N GLN A 30 18.61 6.28 -5.08
CA GLN A 30 19.02 7.26 -6.08
C GLN A 30 17.81 8.06 -6.58
N ASP A 31 16.66 7.40 -6.72
CA ASP A 31 15.38 8.02 -7.02
C ASP A 31 15.04 9.13 -6.01
N TRP A 32 15.11 8.82 -4.72
CA TRP A 32 14.84 9.78 -3.65
C TRP A 32 15.75 11.03 -3.74
N ILE A 33 17.06 10.85 -3.93
CA ILE A 33 18.02 11.96 -4.07
C ILE A 33 17.68 12.81 -5.31
N ASN A 34 17.34 12.17 -6.43
CA ASN A 34 16.97 12.87 -7.67
C ASN A 34 15.68 13.69 -7.48
N CYS A 35 14.70 13.13 -6.78
CA CYS A 35 13.43 13.77 -6.47
C CYS A 35 13.60 14.99 -5.54
N ILE A 36 14.50 14.93 -4.55
CA ILE A 36 14.85 16.10 -3.72
C ILE A 36 15.40 17.23 -4.59
N ARG A 37 16.36 16.93 -5.48
CA ARG A 37 17.00 17.93 -6.34
C ARG A 37 16.03 18.54 -7.35
N SER A 38 15.20 17.70 -7.97
CA SER A 38 14.24 18.12 -8.99
C SER A 38 12.91 18.63 -8.44
N ARG A 39 12.70 18.55 -7.12
CA ARG A 39 11.42 18.88 -6.44
C ARG A 39 10.23 18.07 -6.98
N LYS A 40 10.47 16.82 -7.35
CA LYS A 40 9.44 15.86 -7.79
C LYS A 40 9.15 14.83 -6.70
N ARG A 41 8.06 14.09 -6.85
CA ARG A 41 7.74 12.95 -5.98
C ARG A 41 8.56 11.71 -6.40
N PRO A 42 8.98 10.86 -5.45
CA PRO A 42 9.63 9.58 -5.75
C PRO A 42 8.64 8.58 -6.33
N ILE A 43 9.15 7.47 -6.86
CA ILE A 43 8.35 6.39 -7.46
C ILE A 43 7.37 5.78 -6.46
N CYS A 44 7.73 5.79 -5.17
CA CYS A 44 6.88 5.41 -4.06
C CYS A 44 6.85 6.57 -3.05
N ASP A 45 5.83 7.41 -3.13
CA ASP A 45 5.63 8.50 -2.17
C ASP A 45 4.94 8.04 -0.88
N VAL A 46 4.68 8.99 0.03
CA VAL A 46 4.06 8.70 1.33
C VAL A 46 2.65 8.09 1.20
N ALA A 47 1.89 8.46 0.17
CA ALA A 47 0.54 7.93 -0.02
C ALA A 47 0.60 6.47 -0.49
N ILE A 48 1.53 6.16 -1.40
CA ILE A 48 1.80 4.79 -1.83
C ILE A 48 2.22 3.94 -0.62
N GLY A 49 3.18 4.41 0.17
CA GLY A 49 3.64 3.70 1.36
C GLY A 49 2.51 3.45 2.38
N ALA A 50 1.68 4.46 2.64
CA ALA A 50 0.52 4.34 3.53
C ALA A 50 -0.51 3.34 3.00
N SER A 51 -0.79 3.35 1.70
CA SER A 51 -1.71 2.40 1.07
C SER A 51 -1.18 0.96 1.13
N SER A 52 0.11 0.75 0.89
CA SER A 52 0.72 -0.58 0.96
C SER A 52 0.63 -1.18 2.36
N VAL A 53 0.96 -0.41 3.40
CA VAL A 53 0.92 -0.92 4.78
C VAL A 53 -0.51 -1.13 5.30
N THR A 54 -1.48 -0.37 4.76
CA THR A 54 -2.91 -0.55 5.10
C THR A 54 -3.36 -1.98 4.82
N VAL A 55 -2.96 -2.56 3.68
CA VAL A 55 -3.30 -3.94 3.33
C VAL A 55 -2.75 -4.92 4.38
N CYS A 56 -1.49 -4.76 4.80
CA CYS A 56 -0.88 -5.60 5.82
C CYS A 56 -1.67 -5.56 7.15
N HIS A 57 -2.13 -4.38 7.56
CA HIS A 57 -2.93 -4.23 8.77
C HIS A 57 -4.32 -4.88 8.63
N LEU A 58 -5.00 -4.68 7.50
CA LEU A 58 -6.29 -5.30 7.23
C LEU A 58 -6.20 -6.83 7.21
N SER A 59 -5.14 -7.39 6.61
CA SER A 59 -4.90 -8.83 6.61
C SER A 59 -4.71 -9.37 8.03
N ASN A 60 -3.97 -8.67 8.89
CA ASN A 60 -3.82 -9.06 10.28
C ASN A 60 -5.14 -9.01 11.05
N ILE A 61 -5.96 -7.97 10.84
CA ILE A 61 -7.28 -7.85 11.47
C ILE A 61 -8.17 -9.02 11.04
N ALA A 62 -8.25 -9.32 9.75
CA ALA A 62 -9.03 -10.45 9.23
C ALA A 62 -8.54 -11.80 9.80
N TYR A 63 -7.22 -11.98 9.89
CA TYR A 63 -6.61 -13.16 10.48
C TYR A 63 -6.98 -13.33 11.95
N TRP A 64 -6.86 -12.27 12.76
CA TRP A 64 -7.17 -12.32 14.19
C TRP A 64 -8.65 -12.52 14.49
N LEU A 65 -9.54 -11.97 13.66
CA LEU A 65 -10.99 -12.18 13.79
C LEU A 65 -11.45 -13.52 13.20
N GLY A 66 -10.58 -14.23 12.48
CA GLY A 66 -10.91 -15.51 11.82
C GLY A 66 -11.98 -15.39 10.73
N ARG A 67 -12.16 -14.21 10.13
CA ARG A 67 -13.21 -13.94 9.14
C ARG A 67 -12.82 -12.83 8.16
N PRO A 68 -13.37 -12.82 6.94
CA PRO A 68 -13.14 -11.73 6.00
C PRO A 68 -13.75 -10.41 6.51
N ILE A 69 -13.11 -9.30 6.15
CA ILE A 69 -13.58 -7.93 6.41
C ILE A 69 -13.73 -7.18 5.09
N LYS A 70 -14.66 -6.23 5.02
CA LYS A 70 -14.87 -5.40 3.83
C LYS A 70 -14.24 -4.02 4.05
N TRP A 71 -13.35 -3.62 3.16
CA TRP A 71 -12.66 -2.32 3.22
C TRP A 71 -13.16 -1.38 2.12
N ASP A 72 -13.45 -0.14 2.49
CA ASP A 72 -13.67 0.98 1.56
C ASP A 72 -12.36 1.78 1.45
N PRO A 73 -11.62 1.69 0.33
CA PRO A 73 -10.35 2.39 0.16
C PRO A 73 -10.48 3.91 -0.04
N GLU A 74 -11.66 4.39 -0.47
CA GLU A 74 -11.90 5.82 -0.65
C GLU A 74 -12.15 6.48 0.71
N LYS A 75 -13.02 5.88 1.53
CA LYS A 75 -13.34 6.37 2.88
C LYS A 75 -12.31 5.98 3.93
N ARG A 76 -11.51 4.95 3.65
CA ARG A 76 -10.58 4.30 4.58
C ARG A 76 -11.29 3.74 5.81
N GLU A 77 -12.36 2.98 5.58
CA GLU A 77 -13.22 2.42 6.62
C GLU A 77 -13.46 0.92 6.41
N ILE A 78 -13.66 0.19 7.52
CA ILE A 78 -14.19 -1.17 7.47
C ILE A 78 -15.72 -1.08 7.48
N VAL A 79 -16.35 -1.66 6.46
CA VAL A 79 -17.78 -1.49 6.18
C VAL A 79 -18.60 -2.59 6.87
N GLY A 80 -19.60 -2.19 7.66
CA GLY A 80 -20.59 -3.10 8.23
C GLY A 80 -20.09 -3.97 9.38
N ASP A 81 -18.95 -3.62 9.98
CA ASP A 81 -18.29 -4.43 11.02
C ASP A 81 -17.80 -3.55 12.17
N SER A 82 -18.65 -3.39 13.19
CA SER A 82 -18.37 -2.53 14.34
C SER A 82 -17.23 -3.05 15.21
N GLU A 83 -17.02 -4.37 15.26
CA GLU A 83 -15.92 -4.97 15.99
C GLU A 83 -14.59 -4.67 15.31
N ALA A 84 -14.46 -4.97 14.01
CA ALA A 84 -13.23 -4.72 13.26
C ALA A 84 -12.92 -3.23 13.12
N SER A 85 -13.94 -2.37 12.99
CA SER A 85 -13.76 -0.91 12.89
C SER A 85 -13.05 -0.31 14.11
N ARG A 86 -13.15 -0.94 15.29
CA ARG A 86 -12.42 -0.50 16.49
C ARG A 86 -10.90 -0.68 16.38
N TRP A 87 -10.42 -1.50 15.46
CA TRP A 87 -8.99 -1.78 15.25
C TRP A 87 -8.31 -0.78 14.31
N ILE A 88 -9.09 0.07 13.61
CA ILE A 88 -8.55 1.11 12.71
C ILE A 88 -7.77 2.17 13.50
N ASP A 89 -8.14 2.41 14.75
CA ASP A 89 -7.41 3.30 15.65
C ASP A 89 -7.11 2.64 17.00
N ARG A 90 -6.18 3.23 17.73
CA ARG A 90 -5.78 2.83 19.07
C ARG A 90 -5.87 4.03 20.03
N PRO A 91 -6.13 3.78 21.32
CA PRO A 91 -6.00 4.82 22.35
C PRO A 91 -4.65 5.52 22.25
N LYS A 92 -4.66 6.85 22.18
CA LYS A 92 -3.43 7.65 22.12
C LYS A 92 -2.77 7.67 23.51
N ARG A 93 -1.44 7.71 23.53
CA ARG A 93 -0.67 7.78 24.78
C ARG A 93 -0.82 9.17 25.41
N ALA A 94 -1.27 9.25 26.66
CA ALA A 94 -1.33 10.52 27.39
C ALA A 94 0.07 11.18 27.52
N PRO A 95 0.17 12.53 27.50
CA PRO A 95 -0.93 13.51 27.36
C PRO A 95 -1.32 13.81 25.90
N TRP A 96 -0.75 13.11 24.91
CA TRP A 96 -0.88 13.44 23.49
C TRP A 96 -2.23 13.05 22.89
N ARG A 97 -2.81 13.96 22.11
CA ARG A 97 -4.07 13.82 21.38
C ARG A 97 -3.88 14.33 19.95
N LEU A 98 -4.65 13.78 19.00
CA LEU A 98 -4.71 14.27 17.61
C LEU A 98 -5.77 15.37 17.50
#